data_AF-A0A817SYF4-F1
#
_entry.id   AF-A0A817SYF4-F1
#
_cell.length_a   1.000
_cell.length_b   1.000
_cell.length_c   1.000
_cell.angle_alpha   90.00
_cell.angle_beta   90.00
_cell.angle_gamma   90.00
#
_symmetry.space_group_name_H-M   'P 1'
#
loop_
_entity.id
_entity.type
_entity.pdbx_description
1 polymer ?
#
loop_
_entity_poly.entity_id
_entity_poly.type
_entity_poly.pdbx_seq_one_letter_code
_entity_poly.pdbx_strand_id
1 'polypeptide(L)' 'LFLTTETDNKIKYRIYELPITKLTLIKEYDPPADVAIYHLSAFADIDADGELEHILPVCMDNSCSQSRIYVRDDNTVS' A
#
# COMPACT_ATOMS: atom_id res chain seq x y z
N LEU A 1 2.13 -10.31 6.50
CA LEU A 1 1.16 -10.67 5.43
C LEU A 1 0.48 -9.40 4.96
N PHE A 2 0.51 -9.12 3.66
CA PHE A 2 -0.19 -7.99 3.05
C PHE A 2 -1.42 -8.48 2.29
N LEU A 3 -2.56 -7.84 2.51
CA LEU A 3 -3.82 -8.15 1.83
C LEU A 3 -4.45 -6.87 1.28
N THR A 4 -4.87 -6.95 0.01
CA THR A 4 -5.77 -5.97 -0.60
C THR A 4 -7.19 -6.51 -0.45
N THR A 5 -8.05 -5.78 0.25
CA THR A 5 -9.45 -6.17 0.45
C THR A 5 -10.38 -5.12 -0.14
N GLU A 6 -11.47 -5.55 -0.78
CA GLU A 6 -12.55 -4.67 -1.19
C GLU A 6 -13.72 -4.82 -0.21
N THR A 7 -14.24 -3.71 0.32
CA THR A 7 -15.40 -3.68 1.21
C THR A 7 -16.23 -2.45 0.86
N ASP A 8 -17.52 -2.63 0.59
CA ASP A 8 -18.44 -1.56 0.16
C ASP A 8 -17.91 -0.73 -1.03
N ASN A 9 -17.38 -1.42 -2.05
CA ASN A 9 -16.72 -0.83 -3.23
C ASN A 9 -15.50 0.05 -2.91
N LYS A 10 -14.90 -0.08 -1.72
CA LYS A 10 -13.67 0.60 -1.34
C LYS A 10 -12.55 -0.41 -1.14
N ILE A 11 -11.42 -0.15 -1.79
CA ILE A 11 -10.18 -0.90 -1.59
C ILE A 11 -9.55 -0.45 -0.27
N LYS A 12 -9.08 -1.41 0.52
CA LYS A 12 -8.30 -1.22 1.74
C LYS A 12 -7.04 -2.06 1.67
N TYR A 13 -5.92 -1.49 2.10
CA TYR A 13 -4.68 -2.22 2.32
C TYR A 13 -4.54 -2.57 3.78
N ARG A 14 -4.22 -3.84 4.05
CA ARG A 14 -4.09 -4.37 5.41
C ARG A 14 -2.79 -5.13 5.54
N ILE A 15 -2.01 -4.78 6.56
CA ILE A 15 -0.79 -5.48 6.95
C ILE A 15 -1.07 -6.20 8.26
N TYR A 16 -0.82 -7.51 8.23
CA TYR A 16 -0.95 -8.38 9.37
C TYR A 16 0.41 -8.95 9.77
N GLU A 17 0.62 -9.05 11.07
CA GLU A 17 1.75 -9.74 11.66
C GLU A 17 1.30 -11.08 12.27
N LEU A 18 2.14 -12.10 12.17
CA LEU A 18 1.94 -13.39 12.83
C LEU A 18 3.05 -13.59 13.86
N PRO A 19 2.90 -13.05 15.09
CA PRO A 19 3.94 -13.18 16.10
C PRO A 19 4.15 -14.64 16.54
N ILE A 20 3.08 -15.43 16.73
CA ILE A 20 3.20 -16.88 17.06
C ILE A 20 2.00 -17.70 16.54
N THR A 21 0.79 -17.49 17.06
CA THR A 21 -0.37 -18.37 16.75
C THR A 21 -1.59 -17.64 16.20
N LYS A 22 -1.59 -16.31 16.27
CA LYS A 22 -2.71 -15.48 15.86
C LYS A 22 -2.24 -14.39 14.92
N LEU A 23 -2.88 -14.32 13.76
CA LEU A 23 -2.70 -13.23 12.83
C LEU A 23 -3.33 -11.95 13.43
N THR A 24 -2.52 -10.90 13.61
CA THR A 24 -2.94 -9.62 14.18
C THR A 24 -2.85 -8.55 13.10
N LEU A 25 -3.92 -7.77 12.92
CA LEU A 25 -3.91 -6.60 12.04
C LEU A 25 -3.06 -5.52 12.70
N ILE A 26 -1.98 -5.09 12.04
CA ILE A 26 -1.08 -4.06 12.56
C ILE A 26 -1.23 -2.73 11.84
N LYS A 27 -1.61 -2.74 10.55
CA LYS A 27 -1.85 -1.52 9.78
C LYS A 27 -3.03 -1.70 8.84
N GLU A 28 -3.86 -0.67 8.72
CA GLU A 28 -4.94 -0.56 7.74
C GLU A 28 -4.93 0.85 7.17
N TYR A 29 -5.03 0.97 5.84
CA TYR A 29 -5.11 2.27 5.19
C TYR A 29 -5.82 2.23 3.83
N ASP A 30 -6.29 3.41 3.43
CA ASP A 30 -6.85 3.65 2.12
C ASP A 30 -5.76 3.82 1.05
N PRO A 31 -6.00 3.34 -0.18
CA PRO A 31 -5.19 3.74 -1.31
C PRO A 31 -5.32 5.24 -1.59
N PRO A 32 -4.37 5.84 -2.33
CA PRO A 32 -4.50 7.21 -2.83
C PRO A 32 -5.80 7.40 -3.63
N ALA A 33 -6.53 8.49 -3.34
CA ALA A 33 -7.73 8.84 -4.09
C ALA A 33 -7.41 9.29 -5.53
N ASP A 34 -8.45 9.36 -6.36
CA ASP A 34 -8.39 9.88 -7.73
C ASP A 34 -7.39 9.16 -8.65
N VAL A 35 -7.17 7.88 -8.39
CA VAL A 35 -6.38 6.97 -9.22
C VAL A 35 -7.30 6.21 -10.18
N ALA A 36 -6.93 6.16 -11.46
CA ALA A 36 -7.68 5.41 -12.46
C ALA A 36 -7.39 3.90 -12.40
N ILE A 37 -6.12 3.53 -12.25
CA ILE A 37 -5.68 2.12 -12.23
C ILE A 37 -4.60 1.93 -11.17
N TYR A 38 -4.82 0.97 -10.26
CA TYR A 38 -3.81 0.49 -9.31
C TYR A 38 -3.05 -0.69 -9.90
N HIS A 39 -1.72 -0.69 -9.80
CA HIS A 39 -0.88 -1.82 -10.20
C HIS A 39 -0.44 -2.68 -9.01
N LEU A 40 0.43 -3.65 -9.27
CA LEU A 40 0.98 -4.53 -8.25
C LEU A 40 1.81 -3.71 -7.25
N SER A 41 1.50 -3.89 -5.97
CA SER A 41 2.27 -3.32 -4.87
C SER A 41 3.60 -4.04 -4.67
N ALA A 42 4.59 -3.32 -4.17
CA ALA A 42 5.87 -3.87 -3.71
C ALA A 42 6.21 -3.33 -2.32
N PHE A 43 7.14 -4.01 -1.63
CA PHE A 43 7.70 -3.57 -0.37
C PHE A 43 9.22 -3.57 -0.49
N ALA A 44 9.85 -2.43 -0.21
CA ALA A 44 11.29 -2.27 -0.24
C ALA A 44 11.68 -1.11 0.68
N ASP A 45 12.86 -1.24 1.30
CA ASP A 45 13.56 -0.17 2.01
C ASP A 45 14.24 0.71 0.96
N ILE A 46 13.64 1.85 0.62
CA ILE A 46 14.13 2.74 -0.46
C ILE A 46 14.95 3.92 0.05
N ASP A 47 14.85 4.24 1.34
CA ASP A 47 15.59 5.33 1.98
C ASP A 47 16.71 4.84 2.92
N ALA A 48 16.86 3.52 3.05
CA ALA A 48 17.89 2.83 3.84
C ALA A 48 17.77 3.06 5.36
N ASP A 49 16.56 3.22 5.87
CA ASP A 49 16.29 3.36 7.31
C ASP A 49 16.13 2.01 8.05
N GLY A 50 16.02 0.91 7.30
CA GLY A 50 15.87 -0.45 7.81
C GLY A 50 14.43 -0.95 7.94
N GLU A 51 13.43 -0.13 7.63
CA GLU A 51 12.03 -0.50 7.54
C GLU A 51 11.60 -0.64 6.07
N LEU A 52 10.43 -1.23 5.82
CA LEU A 52 9.94 -1.47 4.46
C LEU A 52 8.80 -0.51 4.12
N GLU A 53 8.97 0.26 3.06
CA GLU A 53 7.94 1.15 2.55
C GLU A 53 6.99 0.36 1.63
N HIS A 54 5.73 0.75 1.63
CA HIS A 54 4.76 0.28 0.63
C HIS A 54 4.86 1.12 -0.64
N ILE A 55 5.25 0.49 -1.73
CA ILE A 55 5.38 1.10 -3.05
C ILE A 55 4.18 0.70 -3.90
N LEU A 56 3.46 1.71 -4.40
CA LEU A 56 2.25 1.54 -5.19
C LEU A 56 2.35 2.33 -6.51
N PRO A 57 2.72 1.66 -7.61
CA PRO A 57 2.61 2.24 -8.94
C PRO A 57 1.14 2.36 -9.36
N VAL A 58 0.80 3.48 -10.01
CA VAL A 58 -0.55 3.75 -10.49
C VAL A 58 -0.56 4.44 -11.85
N CYS A 59 -1.72 4.38 -12.52
CA CYS A 59 -2.07 5.28 -13.61
C CYS A 59 -3.11 6.30 -13.13
N MET A 60 -2.88 7.56 -13.46
CA MET A 60 -3.81 8.68 -13.21
C MET A 60 -4.87 8.81 -14.32
N ASP A 61 -4.67 8.13 -15.46
CA ASP A 61 -5.63 8.05 -16.56
C ASP A 61 -5.74 6.62 -17.09
N ASN A 62 -6.85 6.32 -17.79
CA ASN A 62 -7.15 4.97 -18.31
C ASN A 62 -6.20 4.50 -19.43
N SER A 63 -5.48 5.41 -20.07
CA SER A 63 -4.46 5.08 -21.09
C SER A 63 -3.07 4.89 -20.48
N CYS A 64 -2.91 5.10 -19.17
CA CYS A 64 -1.64 5.08 -18.46
C CYS A 64 -0.59 6.05 -19.03
N SER A 65 -1.03 7.16 -19.65
CA SER A 65 -0.13 8.20 -20.16
C SER A 65 0.49 9.04 -19.03
N GLN A 66 -0.22 9.14 -17.92
CA GLN A 66 0.18 9.79 -16.68
C GLN A 66 0.26 8.73 -15.59
N SER A 67 1.48 8.40 -15.15
CA SER A 67 1.72 7.46 -14.07
C SER A 67 2.38 8.14 -12.87
N ARG A 68 2.18 7.54 -11.69
CA ARG A 68 2.82 7.95 -10.43
C ARG A 68 3.24 6.73 -9.65
N ILE A 69 4.25 6.90 -8.80
CA ILE A 69 4.61 5.93 -7.77
C ILE A 69 4.31 6.59 -6.44
N TYR A 70 3.39 6.00 -5.69
CA TYR A 70 3.16 6.38 -4.30
C TYR A 70 4.07 5.55 -3.41
N VAL A 71 4.75 6.22 -2.50
CA VAL A 71 5.53 5.59 -1.44
C VAL A 71 4.82 5.93 -0.14
N ARG A 72 4.46 4.90 0.61
CA ARG A 72 3.99 5.04 1.97
C ARG A 72 5.08 4.54 2.89
N ASP A 73 5.70 5.50 3.53
CA ASP A 73 6.52 5.30 4.70
C ASP A 73 5.62 5.41 5.94
N ASP A 74 5.69 4.43 6.82
CA ASP A 74 4.90 4.37 8.06
C ASP A 74 5.70 4.85 9.28
N ASN A 75 6.97 5.21 9.13
CA ASN A 75 7.84 5.79 10.17
C ASN A 75 7.72 7.30 10.24
N THR A 76 7.31 7.95 9.14
CA THR A 76 7.01 9.38 9.13
C THR A 76 5.67 9.64 9.84
N VAL A 77 5.78 10.00 11.12
CA VAL A 77 4.66 10.51 11.94
C VAL A 77 4.01 11.67 11.18
N SER A 78 2.75 11.48 10.76
CA SER A 78 1.86 12.54 10.27
C SER A 78 1.43 13.49 11.38
#